data_AF-X6LZ04-F1
#
_entry.id   AF-X6LZ04-F1
#
_cell.length_a   1.000
_cell.length_b   1.000
_cell.length_c   1.000
_cell.angle_alpha   90.00
_cell.angle_beta   90.00
_cell.angle_gamma   90.00
#
_symmetry.space_group_name_H-M   'P 1'
#
loop_
_entity.id
_entity.type
_entity.pdbx_description
1 polymer ?
#
loop_
_entity_poly.entity_id
_entity_poly.type
_entity_poly.pdbx_seq_one_letter_code
_entity_poly.pdbx_strand_id
1 'polypeptide(L)'
;MSPILLARTRVNQYLTERAAAEGHIKTSFFREMSISMSILNKELHAKGISTLFIGMPAMVFKRSIDWGSRFLLMRWLRHAYFDYNGFDSKRKLNDMEELAIAFGGGTLSVFVTMPIDRLMPILQAAGRTKDATIWSITIQKFRAEGLGTLQRGLVFRTIHCGWHTSFAIFLSQKIYNIIDQKI
;
A
#
# COMPACT_ATOMS: atom_id res chain seq x y z
N MET A 1 -1.34 -9.87 -0.04
CA MET A 1 -2.57 -9.53 -0.81
C MET A 1 -3.34 -10.82 -1.01
N SER A 2 -4.65 -10.82 -0.75
CA SER A 2 -5.52 -11.97 -1.04
C SER A 2 -5.53 -12.28 -2.56
N PRO A 3 -5.77 -13.54 -2.97
CA PRO A 3 -6.12 -13.95 -4.35
C PRO A 3 -6.99 -12.95 -5.11
N ILE A 4 -7.93 -12.31 -4.40
CA ILE A 4 -8.89 -11.35 -4.92
C ILE A 4 -8.21 -10.06 -5.41
N LEU A 5 -7.11 -9.64 -4.79
CA LEU A 5 -6.38 -8.44 -5.21
C LEU A 5 -5.47 -8.70 -6.41
N LEU A 6 -4.98 -9.93 -6.60
CA LEU A 6 -4.34 -10.34 -7.86
C LEU A 6 -5.36 -10.34 -9.00
N ALA A 7 -6.59 -10.82 -8.75
CA ALA A 7 -7.67 -10.74 -9.74
C ALA A 7 -8.03 -9.28 -10.06
N ARG A 8 -8.13 -8.42 -9.04
CA ARG A 8 -8.46 -7.00 -9.21
C ARG A 8 -7.37 -6.19 -9.91
N THR A 9 -6.09 -6.45 -9.63
CA THR A 9 -4.98 -5.80 -10.34
C THR A 9 -4.97 -6.17 -11.82
N ARG A 10 -5.26 -7.44 -12.15
CA ARG A 10 -5.41 -7.89 -13.54
C ARG A 10 -6.61 -7.24 -14.23
N VAL A 11 -7.72 -7.06 -13.54
CA VAL A 11 -8.88 -6.36 -14.11
C VAL A 11 -8.62 -4.87 -14.29
N ASN A 12 -7.95 -4.21 -13.35
CA ASN A 12 -7.56 -2.82 -13.54
C ASN A 12 -6.61 -2.66 -14.74
N GLN A 13 -5.67 -3.58 -14.94
CA GLN A 13 -4.80 -3.60 -16.12
C GLN A 13 -5.60 -3.80 -17.42
N TYR A 14 -6.45 -4.83 -17.46
CA TYR A 14 -7.34 -5.12 -18.60
C TYR A 14 -8.29 -3.94 -18.93
N LEU A 15 -8.86 -3.30 -17.91
CA LEU A 15 -9.72 -2.14 -18.07
C LEU A 15 -8.92 -0.93 -18.59
N THR A 16 -7.68 -0.74 -18.15
CA THR A 16 -6.80 0.35 -18.64
C THR A 16 -6.40 0.13 -20.10
N GLU A 17 -6.08 -1.11 -20.48
CA GLU A 17 -5.79 -1.49 -21.86
C GLU A 17 -7.01 -1.29 -22.77
N ARG A 18 -8.21 -1.64 -22.29
CA ARG A 18 -9.47 -1.36 -22.99
C ARG A 18 -9.82 0.11 -23.05
N ALA A 19 -9.58 0.88 -22.00
CA ALA A 19 -9.77 2.32 -21.99
C ALA A 19 -8.93 3.00 -23.08
N ALA A 20 -7.68 2.56 -23.22
CA ALA A 20 -6.76 3.04 -24.22
C ALA A 20 -7.17 2.65 -25.65
N ALA A 21 -7.87 1.51 -25.81
CA ALA A 21 -8.34 1.02 -27.11
C ALA A 21 -9.71 1.58 -27.54
N GLU A 22 -10.65 1.78 -26.61
CA GLU A 22 -12.07 2.03 -26.92
C GLU A 22 -12.57 3.43 -26.50
N GLY A 23 -11.74 4.25 -25.83
CA GLY A 23 -12.04 5.67 -25.52
C GLY A 23 -13.14 5.92 -24.46
N HIS A 24 -14.00 4.95 -24.19
CA HIS A 24 -15.03 5.04 -23.15
C HIS A 24 -15.20 3.71 -22.39
N ILE A 25 -15.14 3.78 -21.06
CA ILE A 25 -15.47 2.65 -20.19
C ILE A 25 -16.83 2.91 -19.55
N LYS A 26 -17.88 2.22 -20.01
CA LYS A 26 -19.11 2.03 -19.24
C LYS A 26 -19.14 0.60 -18.71
N THR A 27 -18.54 0.37 -17.54
CA THR A 27 -18.62 -0.91 -16.84
C THR A 27 -19.31 -0.74 -15.49
N SER A 28 -20.25 -1.64 -15.20
CA SER A 28 -20.89 -1.77 -13.89
C SER A 28 -20.00 -2.59 -12.95
N PHE A 29 -19.97 -2.24 -11.67
CA PHE A 29 -19.17 -2.89 -10.62
C PHE A 29 -19.28 -4.42 -10.65
N PHE A 30 -20.50 -4.96 -10.81
CA PHE A 30 -20.73 -6.41 -10.85
C PHE A 30 -20.14 -7.08 -12.09
N ARG A 31 -20.11 -6.37 -13.22
CA ARG A 31 -19.52 -6.88 -14.48
C ARG A 31 -18.00 -6.98 -14.36
N GLU A 32 -17.37 -5.97 -13.74
CA GLU A 32 -15.92 -6.00 -13.47
C GLU A 32 -15.54 -7.13 -12.52
N MET A 33 -16.35 -7.36 -11.48
CA MET A 33 -16.14 -8.48 -10.56
C MET A 33 -16.28 -9.84 -11.25
N SER A 34 -17.30 -10.01 -12.10
CA SER A 34 -17.50 -11.25 -12.87
C SER A 34 -16.32 -11.54 -13.81
N ILE A 35 -15.84 -10.52 -14.52
CA ILE A 35 -14.64 -10.64 -15.37
C ILE A 35 -13.40 -10.99 -14.52
N SER A 36 -13.25 -10.38 -13.35
CA SER A 36 -12.15 -10.68 -12.41
C SER A 36 -12.13 -12.15 -12.01
N MET A 37 -13.30 -12.68 -11.65
CA MET A 37 -13.44 -14.08 -11.22
C MET A 37 -13.24 -15.04 -12.39
N SER A 38 -13.72 -14.71 -13.59
CA SER A 38 -13.50 -15.53 -14.79
C SER A 38 -12.00 -15.65 -15.14
N ILE A 39 -11.26 -14.54 -15.11
CA ILE A 39 -9.81 -14.53 -15.38
C ILE A 39 -9.06 -15.32 -14.32
N LEU A 40 -9.40 -15.13 -13.04
CA LEU A 40 -8.79 -15.87 -11.94
C LEU A 40 -9.05 -17.37 -12.07
N ASN A 41 -10.29 -17.77 -12.38
CA ASN A 41 -10.67 -19.18 -12.49
C ASN A 41 -9.96 -19.87 -13.66
N LYS A 42 -9.89 -19.21 -14.82
CA LYS A 42 -9.12 -19.72 -15.98
C LYS A 42 -7.65 -19.97 -15.63
N GLU A 43 -7.03 -19.06 -14.91
CA GLU A 43 -5.63 -19.19 -14.51
C GLU A 43 -5.41 -20.23 -13.41
N LEU A 44 -6.35 -20.38 -12.47
CA LEU A 44 -6.35 -21.46 -11.48
C LEU A 44 -6.44 -22.83 -12.14
N HIS A 45 -7.30 -23.00 -13.14
CA HIS A 45 -7.41 -24.25 -13.88
C HIS A 45 -6.15 -24.54 -14.72
N ALA A 46 -5.52 -23.50 -15.29
CA ALA A 46 -4.35 -23.68 -16.14
C ALA A 46 -3.03 -23.93 -15.37
N LYS A 47 -2.82 -23.23 -14.25
CA LYS A 47 -1.53 -23.18 -13.53
C LYS A 47 -1.62 -23.71 -12.09
N GLY A 48 -2.82 -24.01 -11.61
CA GLY A 48 -3.07 -24.47 -10.26
C GLY A 48 -3.05 -23.36 -9.20
N ILE A 49 -3.21 -23.78 -7.95
CA ILE A 49 -3.36 -22.90 -6.78
C ILE A 49 -2.10 -22.07 -6.47
N SER A 50 -0.93 -22.51 -6.93
CA SER A 50 0.34 -21.78 -6.77
C SER A 50 0.29 -20.38 -7.39
N THR A 51 -0.57 -20.18 -8.40
CA THR A 51 -0.83 -18.87 -9.04
C THR A 51 -1.27 -17.81 -8.04
N LEU A 52 -1.96 -18.21 -6.96
CA LEU A 52 -2.42 -17.31 -5.90
C LEU A 52 -1.27 -16.75 -5.05
N PHE A 53 -0.12 -17.41 -5.06
CA PHE A 53 1.04 -17.08 -4.25
C PHE A 53 2.12 -16.30 -5.02
N ILE A 54 1.94 -16.13 -6.34
CA ILE A 54 2.88 -15.37 -7.18
C ILE A 54 2.97 -13.92 -6.68
N GLY A 55 4.18 -13.50 -6.30
CA GLY A 55 4.45 -12.17 -5.76
C GLY A 55 4.08 -11.99 -4.29
N MET A 56 3.64 -13.04 -3.58
CA MET A 56 3.32 -12.98 -2.16
C MET A 56 4.52 -12.56 -1.30
N PRO A 57 5.75 -13.09 -1.47
CA PRO A 57 6.89 -12.67 -0.67
C PRO A 57 7.21 -11.17 -0.80
N ALA A 58 7.24 -10.65 -2.03
CA ALA A 58 7.45 -9.23 -2.29
C ALA A 58 6.35 -8.36 -1.64
N MET A 59 5.11 -8.84 -1.65
CA MET A 59 3.99 -8.16 -1.00
C MET A 59 4.06 -8.17 0.53
N VAL A 60 4.46 -9.29 1.14
CA VAL A 60 4.68 -9.37 2.59
C VAL A 60 5.78 -8.40 3.00
N PHE A 61 6.92 -8.44 2.31
CA PHE A 61 8.02 -7.51 2.52
C PHE A 61 7.57 -6.04 2.42
N LYS A 62 6.86 -5.70 1.36
CA LYS A 62 6.30 -4.36 1.16
C LYS A 62 5.38 -3.95 2.30
N ARG A 63 4.53 -4.86 2.77
CA ARG A 63 3.58 -4.58 3.85
C ARG A 63 4.28 -4.41 5.19
N SER A 64 5.33 -5.18 5.45
CA SER A 64 6.18 -5.04 6.62
C SER A 64 6.87 -3.67 6.66
N ILE A 65 7.40 -3.20 5.52
CA ILE A 65 7.99 -1.86 5.47
C ILE A 65 6.93 -0.77 5.57
N ASP A 66 5.78 -0.94 4.91
CA ASP A 66 4.67 0.02 4.95
C ASP A 66 4.18 0.27 6.39
N TRP A 67 3.89 -0.78 7.16
CA TRP A 67 3.47 -0.60 8.55
C TRP A 67 4.63 -0.35 9.51
N GLY A 68 5.77 -1.02 9.32
CA GLY A 68 6.95 -0.85 10.17
C GLY A 68 7.44 0.60 10.17
N SER A 69 7.53 1.22 8.98
CA SER A 69 7.92 2.62 8.88
C SER A 69 6.93 3.56 9.55
N ARG A 70 5.61 3.34 9.40
CA ARG A 70 4.57 4.13 10.10
C ARG A 70 4.74 4.07 11.61
N PHE A 71 4.87 2.88 12.19
CA PHE A 71 5.03 2.74 13.64
C PHE A 71 6.32 3.38 14.16
N LEU A 72 7.44 3.17 13.47
CA LEU A 72 8.72 3.77 13.85
C LEU A 72 8.65 5.30 13.79
N LEU A 73 8.10 5.86 12.71
CA LEU A 73 7.99 7.31 12.52
C LEU A 73 6.98 7.95 13.47
N MET A 74 5.86 7.28 13.76
CA MET A 74 4.93 7.72 14.80
C MET A 74 5.58 7.75 16.18
N ARG A 75 6.34 6.70 16.53
CA ARG A 75 7.06 6.65 17.81
C ARG A 75 8.12 7.75 17.88
N TRP A 76 8.87 7.95 16.80
CA TRP A 76 9.84 9.04 16.70
C TRP A 76 9.18 10.42 16.87
N LEU A 77 8.07 10.68 16.16
CA LEU A 77 7.31 11.92 16.30
C LEU A 77 6.75 12.12 17.71
N ARG A 78 6.28 11.05 18.37
CA ARG A 78 5.82 11.10 19.76
C ARG A 78 6.94 11.52 20.71
N HIS A 79 8.12 10.91 20.57
CA HIS A 79 9.28 11.28 21.40
C HIS A 79 9.69 12.73 21.14
N ALA A 80 9.81 13.14 19.87
CA ALA A 80 10.14 14.51 19.51
C ALA A 80 9.11 15.53 20.07
N TYR A 81 7.82 15.19 20.06
CA TYR A 81 6.77 16.02 20.64
C TYR A 81 6.89 16.15 22.17
N PHE A 82 7.21 15.05 22.88
CA PHE A 82 7.42 15.09 24.32
C PHE A 82 8.67 15.88 24.71
N ASP A 83 9.77 15.68 24.01
CA ASP A 83 11.03 16.39 24.26
C ASP A 83 10.86 17.90 24.02
N TYR A 84 10.17 18.29 22.95
CA TYR A 84 9.93 19.70 22.62
C TYR A 84 9.08 20.44 23.66
N ASN A 85 8.08 19.77 24.23
CA ASN A 85 7.16 20.38 25.21
C ASN A 85 7.58 20.13 26.67
N GLY A 86 8.69 19.42 26.91
CA GLY A 86 9.14 19.06 28.25
C GLY A 86 8.16 18.14 29.00
N PHE A 87 7.39 17.32 28.29
CA PHE A 87 6.44 16.39 28.91
C PHE A 87 7.15 15.14 29.43
N ASP A 88 6.63 14.56 30.52
CA ASP A 88 7.05 13.24 30.95
C ASP A 88 6.70 12.21 29.86
N SER A 89 7.67 11.38 29.51
CA SER A 89 7.55 10.18 28.66
C SER A 89 6.37 9.27 29.00
N LYS A 90 5.86 9.33 30.24
CA LYS A 90 4.71 8.53 30.73
C LYS A 90 3.35 9.20 30.52
N ARG A 91 3.31 10.47 30.09
CA ARG A 91 2.04 11.18 29.82
C ARG A 91 1.28 10.48 28.69
N LYS A 92 -0.01 10.21 28.90
CA LYS A 92 -0.90 9.78 27.81
C LYS A 92 -1.19 10.96 26.88
N LEU A 93 -1.10 10.73 25.58
CA LEU A 93 -1.52 11.72 24.59
C LEU A 93 -3.03 11.95 24.68
N ASN A 94 -3.45 13.18 24.45
CA ASN A 94 -4.84 13.47 24.15
C ASN A 94 -5.20 12.93 22.74
N ASP A 95 -6.47 12.62 22.50
CA ASP A 95 -6.98 12.06 21.24
C ASP A 95 -6.53 12.88 20.02
N MET A 96 -6.53 14.21 20.13
CA MET A 96 -6.09 15.11 19.05
C MET A 96 -4.57 15.10 18.83
N GLU A 97 -3.77 15.00 19.90
CA GLU A 97 -2.31 14.90 19.80
C GLU A 97 -1.92 13.57 19.16
N GLU A 98 -2.61 12.51 19.55
CA GLU A 98 -2.41 11.18 19.00
C GLU A 98 -2.83 11.09 17.53
N LEU A 99 -3.96 11.69 17.17
CA LEU A 99 -4.42 11.75 15.79
C LEU A 99 -3.44 12.53 14.91
N ALA A 100 -2.88 13.64 15.42
CA ALA A 100 -1.87 14.44 14.73
C ALA A 100 -0.54 13.68 14.57
N ILE A 101 -0.06 13.00 15.61
CA ILE A 101 1.15 12.17 15.55
C ILE A 101 0.96 10.97 14.61
N ALA A 102 -0.21 10.33 14.64
CA ALA A 102 -0.56 9.24 13.74
C ALA A 102 -0.63 9.71 12.28
N PHE A 103 -1.22 10.89 12.05
CA PHE A 103 -1.28 11.50 10.72
C PHE A 103 0.13 11.81 10.22
N GLY A 104 0.93 12.51 11.04
CA GLY A 104 2.31 12.86 10.76
C GLY A 104 3.17 11.63 10.43
N GLY A 105 3.11 10.59 11.26
CA GLY A 105 3.84 9.35 11.01
C GLY A 105 3.40 8.64 9.73
N GLY A 106 2.09 8.65 9.44
CA GLY A 106 1.53 8.18 8.19
C GLY A 106 2.03 8.97 6.98
N THR A 107 2.09 10.30 7.06
CA THR A 107 2.61 11.14 5.98
C THR A 107 4.11 10.93 5.74
N LEU A 108 4.93 10.90 6.80
CA LEU A 108 6.36 10.69 6.70
C LEU A 108 6.71 9.30 6.14
N SER A 109 5.90 8.29 6.46
CA SER A 109 6.09 6.93 5.93
C SER A 109 6.01 6.87 4.41
N VAL A 110 5.33 7.83 3.76
CA VAL A 110 5.23 7.88 2.30
C VAL A 110 6.59 8.09 1.66
N PHE A 111 7.46 8.92 2.24
CA PHE A 111 8.80 9.15 1.68
C PHE A 111 9.66 7.89 1.69
N VAL A 112 9.46 7.01 2.67
CA VAL A 112 10.17 5.73 2.78
C VAL A 112 9.55 4.67 1.85
N THR A 113 8.22 4.64 1.77
CA THR A 113 7.49 3.55 1.11
C THR A 113 7.30 3.77 -0.39
N MET A 114 7.24 5.02 -0.84
CA MET A 114 6.92 5.36 -2.23
C MET A 114 7.90 4.81 -3.26
N PRO A 115 9.23 4.79 -3.02
CA PRO A 115 10.16 4.11 -3.93
C PRO A 115 9.81 2.61 -4.07
N ILE A 116 9.52 1.94 -2.96
CA ILE A 116 9.17 0.52 -2.94
C ILE A 116 7.84 0.28 -3.66
N ASP A 117 6.84 1.13 -3.47
CA ASP A 117 5.56 1.05 -4.18
C ASP A 117 5.71 1.14 -5.69
N ARG A 118 6.67 1.92 -6.19
CA ARG A 118 6.93 2.08 -7.62
C ARG A 118 7.73 0.92 -8.20
N LEU A 119 8.58 0.29 -7.41
CA LEU A 119 9.33 -0.91 -7.79
C LEU A 119 8.48 -2.19 -7.70
N MET A 120 7.44 -2.22 -6.86
CA MET A 120 6.62 -3.42 -6.62
C MET A 120 5.95 -3.98 -7.89
N PRO A 121 5.33 -3.19 -8.78
CA PRO A 121 4.78 -3.70 -10.03
C PRO A 121 5.85 -4.27 -10.95
N ILE A 122 7.06 -3.70 -10.93
CA ILE A 122 8.21 -4.19 -11.71
C ILE A 122 8.66 -5.55 -11.17
N LEU A 123 8.81 -5.68 -9.84
CA LEU A 123 9.15 -6.93 -9.17
C LEU A 123 8.12 -8.03 -9.48
N GLN A 124 6.84 -7.68 -9.46
CA GLN A 124 5.74 -8.61 -9.77
C GLN A 124 5.66 -8.97 -11.26
N ALA A 125 6.07 -8.08 -12.16
CA ALA A 125 6.14 -8.33 -13.59
C ALA A 125 7.38 -9.15 -13.98
N ALA A 126 8.54 -8.86 -13.38
CA ALA A 126 9.79 -9.59 -13.58
C ALA A 126 9.68 -11.05 -13.12
N GLY A 127 8.95 -11.32 -12.02
CA GLY A 127 8.62 -12.69 -11.62
C GLY A 127 7.81 -13.50 -12.64
N ARG A 128 7.34 -12.88 -13.74
CA ARG A 128 6.65 -13.55 -14.86
C ARG A 128 7.52 -13.75 -16.10
N THR A 129 8.65 -13.05 -16.23
CA THR A 129 9.53 -13.10 -17.41
C THR A 129 10.88 -13.69 -16.99
N LYS A 130 11.28 -14.83 -17.57
CA LYS A 130 12.51 -15.54 -17.19
C LYS A 130 13.80 -14.75 -17.48
N ASP A 131 13.73 -13.73 -18.33
CA ASP A 131 14.92 -13.13 -18.95
C ASP A 131 15.23 -11.69 -18.52
N ALA A 132 14.48 -11.11 -17.57
CA ALA A 132 14.67 -9.73 -17.15
C ALA A 132 15.03 -9.60 -15.67
N THR A 133 16.30 -9.27 -15.38
CA THR A 133 16.75 -8.95 -14.03
C THR A 133 16.01 -7.72 -13.50
N ILE A 134 15.50 -7.77 -12.27
CA ILE A 134 14.80 -6.67 -11.58
C ILE A 134 15.53 -5.32 -11.74
N TRP A 135 16.86 -5.37 -11.70
CA TRP A 135 17.75 -4.22 -11.84
C TRP A 135 17.71 -3.60 -13.23
N SER A 136 17.65 -4.40 -14.31
CA SER A 136 17.64 -3.88 -15.68
C SER A 136 16.33 -3.17 -16.00
N ILE A 137 15.19 -3.70 -15.56
CA ILE A 137 13.88 -3.04 -15.73
C ILE A 137 13.80 -1.76 -14.88
N THR A 138 14.35 -1.80 -13.67
CA THR A 138 14.41 -0.62 -12.79
C THR A 138 15.23 0.49 -13.44
N ILE A 139 16.43 0.19 -13.94
CA ILE A 139 17.28 1.16 -14.66
C ILE A 139 16.58 1.68 -15.92
N GLN A 140 15.93 0.81 -16.72
CA GLN A 140 15.20 1.23 -17.91
C GLN A 140 14.07 2.21 -17.57
N LYS A 141 13.30 1.94 -16.51
CA LYS A 141 12.27 2.86 -16.01
C LYS A 141 12.85 4.20 -15.53
N PHE A 142 13.96 4.16 -14.80
CA PHE A 142 14.64 5.38 -14.37
C PHE A 142 15.17 6.21 -15.54
N ARG A 143 15.69 5.56 -16.58
CA ARG A 143 16.17 6.23 -17.81
C ARG A 143 15.01 6.78 -18.67
N ALA A 144 13.86 6.10 -18.69
CA ALA A 144 12.71 6.50 -19.49
C ALA A 144 11.86 7.60 -18.83
N GLU A 145 11.66 7.55 -17.51
CA GLU A 145 10.68 8.40 -16.81
C GLU A 145 11.33 9.39 -15.81
N GLY A 146 12.64 9.29 -15.55
CA GLY A 146 13.38 10.16 -14.64
C GLY A 146 13.04 10.01 -13.15
N LEU A 147 13.78 10.71 -12.29
CA LEU A 147 13.61 10.67 -10.82
C LEU A 147 12.27 11.27 -10.34
N GLY A 148 11.70 12.23 -11.07
CA GLY A 148 10.41 12.85 -10.73
C GLY A 148 9.22 11.87 -10.74
N THR A 149 9.38 10.73 -11.41
CA THR A 149 8.33 9.70 -11.45
C THR A 149 8.21 8.94 -10.13
N LEU A 150 9.28 8.90 -9.33
CA LEU A 150 9.21 8.34 -7.98
C LEU A 150 8.27 9.13 -7.07
N GLN A 151 8.04 10.41 -7.33
CA GLN A 151 7.20 11.30 -6.52
C GLN A 151 5.85 11.62 -7.16
N ARG A 152 5.52 11.01 -8.31
CA ARG A 152 4.24 11.25 -8.98
C ARG A 152 3.08 10.76 -8.11
N GLY A 153 2.13 11.63 -7.80
CA GLY A 153 1.01 11.33 -6.91
C GLY A 153 1.36 11.35 -5.41
N LEU A 154 2.51 11.92 -5.04
CA LEU A 154 2.96 12.06 -3.64
C LEU A 154 1.88 12.70 -2.77
N VAL A 155 1.30 13.82 -3.21
CA VAL A 155 0.28 14.56 -2.44
C VAL A 155 -0.91 13.68 -2.05
N PHE A 156 -1.52 13.00 -3.01
CA PHE A 156 -2.65 12.10 -2.74
C PHE A 156 -2.25 10.91 -1.87
N ARG A 157 -1.04 10.38 -2.08
CA ARG A 157 -0.53 9.27 -1.28
C ARG A 157 -0.28 9.69 0.17
N THR A 158 0.27 10.88 0.39
CA THR A 158 0.50 11.49 1.70
C THR A 158 -0.80 11.66 2.45
N ILE A 159 -1.81 12.28 1.84
CA ILE A 159 -3.13 12.46 2.45
C ILE A 159 -3.76 11.10 2.79
N HIS A 160 -3.75 10.18 1.83
CA HIS A 160 -4.33 8.85 2.03
C HIS A 160 -3.63 8.06 3.15
N CYS A 161 -2.29 8.06 3.18
CA CYS A 161 -1.54 7.32 4.20
C CYS A 161 -1.67 7.97 5.58
N GLY A 162 -1.62 9.30 5.66
CA GLY A 162 -1.88 10.03 6.90
C GLY A 162 -3.26 9.70 7.45
N TRP A 163 -4.31 9.85 6.64
CA TRP A 163 -5.69 9.55 7.02
C TRP A 163 -5.87 8.09 7.44
N HIS A 164 -5.37 7.13 6.65
CA HIS A 164 -5.53 5.71 6.93
C HIS A 164 -4.81 5.30 8.23
N THR A 165 -3.66 5.89 8.53
CA THR A 165 -2.95 5.63 9.79
C THR A 165 -3.72 6.23 10.97
N SER A 166 -4.15 7.48 10.89
CA SER A 166 -4.97 8.12 11.93
C SER A 166 -6.25 7.34 12.23
N PHE A 167 -6.97 6.93 11.19
CA PHE A 167 -8.20 6.15 11.33
C PHE A 167 -7.95 4.79 11.97
N ALA A 168 -6.91 4.07 11.55
CA ALA A 168 -6.58 2.76 12.10
C ALA A 168 -6.23 2.84 13.59
N ILE A 169 -5.48 3.85 14.01
CA ILE A 169 -5.09 4.04 15.40
C ILE A 169 -6.29 4.44 16.25
N PHE A 170 -7.07 5.43 15.80
CA PHE A 170 -8.28 5.86 16.51
C PHE A 170 -9.29 4.72 16.69
N LEU A 171 -9.53 3.93 15.64
CA LEU A 171 -10.40 2.76 15.71
C LEU A 171 -9.83 1.69 16.65
N SER A 172 -8.53 1.41 16.56
CA SER A 172 -7.85 0.45 17.43
C SER A 172 -7.97 0.82 18.90
N GLN A 173 -7.86 2.12 19.24
CA GLN A 173 -7.99 2.59 20.61
C GLN A 173 -9.40 2.47 21.14
N LYS A 174 -10.42 2.82 20.34
CA LYS A 174 -11.80 2.60 20.72
C LYS A 174 -12.09 1.13 21.01
N ILE A 175 -11.60 0.24 20.15
CA ILE A 175 -11.74 -1.21 20.35
C ILE A 175 -11.01 -1.63 21.62
N TYR A 176 -9.77 -1.17 21.83
CA TYR A 176 -8.98 -1.50 23.02
C TYR A 176 -9.69 -1.06 24.30
N ASN A 177 -10.17 0.18 24.37
CA ASN A 177 -10.88 0.71 25.53
C ASN A 177 -12.18 -0.05 25.83
N ILE A 178 -12.90 -0.51 24.80
CA ILE A 178 -14.12 -1.34 24.97
C ILE A 178 -13.78 -2.72 25.55
N ILE A 179 -12.65 -3.30 25.14
CA ILE A 179 -12.21 -4.62 25.61
C ILE A 179 -11.69 -4.52 27.05
N ASP A 180 -10.86 -3.52 27.35
CA ASP A 180 -10.31 -3.29 28.69
C ASP A 180 -11.42 -2.95 29.71
N GLN A 181 -12.52 -2.32 29.30
CA GLN A 181 -13.68 -2.08 30.18
C GLN A 181 -14.50 -3.34 30.50
N LYS A 182 -14.27 -4.45 29.80
CA LYS A 182 -14.99 -5.72 30.00
C LYS A 182 -14.19 -6.76 30.80
N ILE A 183 -12.94 -6.46 31.14
CA ILE A 183 -12.05 -7.29 31.95
C ILE A 183 -11.85 -6.59 33.30
#